data_AF-A0A7Y4TCG9-F1
#
_entry.id   AF-A0A7Y4TCG9-F1
#
_cell.length_a   1.000
_cell.length_b   1.000
_cell.length_c   1.000
_cell.angle_alpha   90.00
_cell.angle_beta   90.00
_cell.angle_gamma   90.00
#
_symmetry.space_group_name_H-M   'P 1'
#
loop_
_entity.id
_entity.type
_entity.pdbx_description
1 polymer ?
#
loop_
_entity_poly.entity_id
_entity_poly.type
_entity_poly.pdbx_seq_one_letter_code
_entity_poly.pdbx_strand_id
1 'polypeptide(L)'
;MAEPEISIHEDDEGMRNLYPLAAHKEAAADVQGAIDAGIRNKVPGGIGWTDVHMIKPPGTTFADAGLALAAATAALSPLMPRVRRFWSGLLGRNDPLAAQQADAYCFGFDATCFIKLEPKGELVERIWYEARTGDAAHMAVLRKALLAIDALSPALIADYWLDATGPVGEAAFLDVYFKALGDP
;
A
#
# COMPACT_ATOMS: atom_id res chain seq x y z
N MET A 1 -3.53 -0.21 -28.88
CA MET A 1 -2.97 0.56 -27.74
C MET A 1 -2.19 -0.42 -26.88
N ALA A 2 -1.05 -0.03 -26.33
CA ALA A 2 -0.31 -0.88 -25.41
C ALA A 2 -1.15 -1.11 -24.14
N GLU A 3 -1.09 -2.31 -23.58
CA GLU A 3 -1.72 -2.60 -22.29
C GLU A 3 -1.06 -1.76 -21.18
N PRO A 4 -1.85 -1.14 -20.28
CA PRO A 4 -1.29 -0.36 -19.19
C PRO A 4 -0.41 -1.23 -18.27
N GLU A 5 0.64 -0.63 -17.75
CA GLU A 5 1.66 -1.28 -16.93
C GLU A 5 2.09 -0.34 -15.82
N ILE A 6 2.36 -0.90 -14.64
CA ILE A 6 3.00 -0.21 -13.51
C ILE A 6 4.34 -0.89 -13.22
N SER A 7 5.38 -0.07 -13.08
CA SER A 7 6.71 -0.48 -12.66
C SER A 7 7.14 0.39 -11.50
N ILE A 8 7.52 -0.22 -10.38
CA ILE A 8 8.06 0.47 -9.19
C ILE A 8 9.47 -0.03 -8.87
N HIS A 9 10.15 0.71 -8.00
CA HIS A 9 11.37 0.22 -7.37
C HIS A 9 11.02 -0.80 -6.28
N GLU A 10 11.90 -1.77 -6.01
CA GLU A 10 11.62 -2.86 -5.09
C GLU A 10 11.38 -2.41 -3.64
N ASP A 11 12.05 -1.34 -3.21
CA ASP A 11 11.93 -0.78 -1.87
C ASP A 11 10.67 0.08 -1.66
N ASP A 12 9.93 0.37 -2.74
CA ASP A 12 8.61 1.00 -2.64
C ASP A 12 7.53 -0.04 -2.29
N GLU A 13 7.80 -1.34 -2.50
CA GLU A 13 6.83 -2.41 -2.30
C GLU A 13 6.45 -2.55 -0.83
N GLY A 14 5.16 -2.37 -0.55
CA GLY A 14 4.65 -2.51 0.81
C GLY A 14 5.09 -1.40 1.76
N MET A 15 5.50 -0.22 1.27
CA MET A 15 5.74 0.93 2.14
C MET A 15 4.45 1.64 2.59
N ARG A 16 3.34 1.38 1.91
CA ARG A 16 1.99 1.73 2.38
C ARG A 16 1.09 0.52 2.25
N ASN A 17 0.58 0.04 3.39
CA ASN A 17 -0.27 -1.14 3.44
C ASN A 17 -1.66 -0.78 3.94
N LEU A 18 -2.62 -1.55 3.47
CA LEU A 18 -3.84 -1.78 4.22
C LEU A 18 -3.73 -3.12 4.95
N TYR A 19 -4.10 -3.12 6.22
CA TYR A 19 -4.28 -4.34 7.00
C TYR A 19 -5.72 -4.43 7.52
N PRO A 20 -6.22 -5.63 7.83
CA PRO A 20 -7.51 -5.77 8.50
C PRO A 20 -7.46 -5.06 9.86
N LEU A 21 -8.53 -4.38 10.25
CA LEU A 21 -8.61 -3.62 11.51
C LEU A 21 -8.26 -4.46 12.75
N ALA A 22 -8.54 -5.77 12.70
CA ALA A 22 -8.15 -6.72 13.76
C ALA A 22 -6.63 -6.76 14.03
N ALA A 23 -5.80 -6.41 13.03
CA ALA A 23 -4.35 -6.37 13.11
C ALA A 23 -3.79 -5.04 13.67
N HIS A 24 -4.64 -4.09 14.08
CA HIS A 24 -4.22 -2.74 14.44
C HIS A 24 -3.08 -2.69 15.46
N LYS A 25 -3.14 -3.48 16.52
CA LYS A 25 -2.09 -3.49 17.54
C LYS A 25 -0.73 -3.92 16.99
N GLU A 26 -0.70 -4.92 16.11
CA GLU A 26 0.55 -5.41 15.50
C GLU A 26 1.11 -4.38 14.51
N ALA A 27 0.25 -3.85 13.63
CA ALA A 27 0.66 -2.85 12.65
C ALA A 27 1.17 -1.55 13.30
N ALA A 28 0.47 -1.04 14.32
CA ALA A 28 0.91 0.14 15.05
C ALA A 28 2.24 -0.10 15.79
N ALA A 29 2.43 -1.30 16.35
CA ALA A 29 3.70 -1.66 16.98
C ALA A 29 4.85 -1.75 15.97
N ASP A 30 4.60 -2.24 14.75
CA ASP A 30 5.63 -2.33 13.71
C ASP A 30 5.99 -0.95 13.14
N VAL A 31 5.01 -0.09 12.87
CA VAL A 31 5.26 1.31 12.44
C VAL A 31 6.04 2.06 13.52
N GLN A 32 5.68 1.92 14.80
CA GLN A 32 6.47 2.51 15.88
C GLN A 32 7.90 1.92 15.94
N GLY A 33 8.05 0.62 15.71
CA GLY A 33 9.35 -0.04 15.63
C GLY A 33 10.22 0.51 14.48
N ALA A 34 9.61 0.80 13.34
CA ALA A 34 10.27 1.44 12.20
C ALA A 34 10.76 2.85 12.54
N ILE A 35 9.91 3.67 13.20
CA ILE A 35 10.28 5.01 13.69
C ILE A 35 11.49 4.92 14.63
N ASP A 36 11.40 4.05 15.64
CA ASP A 36 12.44 3.89 16.66
C ASP A 36 13.76 3.41 16.04
N ALA A 37 13.69 2.50 15.06
CA ALA A 37 14.85 2.05 14.29
C ALA A 37 15.44 3.18 13.44
N GLY A 38 14.61 3.98 12.77
CA GLY A 38 15.02 5.13 11.98
C GLY A 38 15.78 6.17 12.82
N ILE A 39 15.35 6.40 14.07
CA ILE A 39 16.04 7.28 15.02
C ILE A 39 17.36 6.65 15.48
N ARG A 40 17.32 5.39 15.93
CA ARG A 40 18.48 4.68 16.50
C ARG A 40 19.61 4.50 15.49
N ASN A 41 19.28 4.21 14.25
CA ASN A 41 20.23 3.81 13.21
C ASN A 41 20.64 4.97 12.30
N LYS A 42 20.25 6.21 12.60
CA LYS A 42 20.63 7.37 11.78
C LYS A 42 22.15 7.56 11.77
N VAL A 43 22.76 7.64 10.59
CA VAL A 43 24.22 7.83 10.46
C VAL A 43 24.63 9.18 11.07
N PRO A 44 25.68 9.22 11.92
CA PRO A 44 26.26 10.47 12.39
C PRO A 44 26.73 11.33 11.20
N GLY A 45 26.15 12.52 11.03
CA GLY A 45 26.41 13.39 9.87
C GLY A 45 25.22 13.50 8.89
N GLY A 46 24.15 12.73 9.10
CA GLY A 46 22.81 13.07 8.62
C GLY A 46 22.38 12.50 7.27
N ILE A 47 23.23 11.73 6.57
CA ILE A 47 22.86 11.07 5.31
C ILE A 47 22.93 9.55 5.49
N GLY A 48 21.75 8.92 5.47
CA GLY A 48 21.59 7.47 5.51
C GLY A 48 21.40 6.87 6.90
N TRP A 49 21.25 5.54 6.91
CA TRP A 49 21.08 4.71 8.09
C TRP A 49 22.15 3.62 8.14
N THR A 50 22.60 3.27 9.34
CA THR A 50 23.58 2.19 9.56
C THR A 50 22.95 0.80 9.54
N ASP A 51 21.62 0.73 9.65
CA ASP A 51 20.84 -0.50 9.70
C ASP A 51 19.35 -0.18 9.41
N VAL A 52 18.60 -1.17 8.94
CA VAL A 52 17.22 -1.01 8.45
C VAL A 52 16.22 -1.77 9.32
N HIS A 53 15.00 -1.24 9.42
CA HIS A 53 13.88 -2.01 9.97
C HIS A 53 13.22 -2.81 8.85
N MET A 54 13.22 -4.13 9.00
CA MET A 54 12.42 -4.99 8.13
C MET A 54 10.97 -4.95 8.60
N ILE A 55 10.07 -4.45 7.75
CA ILE A 55 8.62 -4.46 7.98
C ILE A 55 8.18 -5.86 8.36
N LYS A 56 7.41 -5.98 9.45
CA LYS A 56 6.84 -7.24 9.91
C LYS A 56 5.34 -7.22 9.64
N PRO A 57 4.87 -7.86 8.56
CA PRO A 57 3.45 -7.99 8.31
C PRO A 57 2.76 -8.61 9.53
N PRO A 58 1.56 -8.12 9.91
CA PRO A 58 0.82 -8.71 11.01
C PRO A 58 0.44 -10.16 10.69
N GLY A 59 0.22 -10.97 11.73
CA GLY A 59 -0.19 -12.36 11.58
C GLY A 59 -1.59 -12.52 10.98
N THR A 60 -2.47 -11.52 11.18
CA THR A 60 -3.84 -11.51 10.63
C THR A 60 -3.87 -10.86 9.25
N THR A 61 -4.41 -11.58 8.27
CA THR A 61 -4.52 -11.16 6.87
C THR A 61 -5.97 -10.86 6.47
N PHE A 62 -6.18 -10.26 5.30
CA PHE A 62 -7.53 -10.06 4.77
C PHE A 62 -8.23 -11.38 4.42
N ALA A 63 -7.47 -12.46 4.22
CA ALA A 63 -8.03 -13.78 3.98
C ALA A 63 -8.66 -14.34 5.26
N ASP A 64 -8.03 -14.10 6.42
CA ASP A 64 -8.58 -14.46 7.73
C ASP A 64 -9.84 -13.62 8.05
N ALA A 65 -9.88 -12.39 7.55
CA ALA A 65 -11.06 -11.51 7.63
C ALA A 65 -12.13 -11.79 6.57
N GLY A 66 -11.93 -12.79 5.70
CA GLY A 66 -12.91 -13.23 4.69
C GLY A 66 -13.11 -12.26 3.52
N LEU A 67 -12.17 -11.37 3.23
CA LEU A 67 -12.29 -10.45 2.10
C LEU A 67 -12.14 -11.21 0.77
N ALA A 68 -13.26 -11.40 0.08
CA ALA A 68 -13.28 -12.05 -1.23
C ALA A 68 -12.62 -11.17 -2.31
N LEU A 69 -11.73 -11.78 -3.10
CA LEU A 69 -11.02 -11.11 -4.20
C LEU A 69 -11.99 -10.54 -5.24
N ALA A 70 -13.06 -11.28 -5.55
CA ALA A 70 -14.09 -10.86 -6.49
C ALA A 70 -14.84 -9.61 -5.99
N ALA A 71 -15.15 -9.54 -4.69
CA ALA A 71 -15.83 -8.38 -4.10
C ALA A 71 -14.93 -7.15 -4.09
N ALA A 72 -13.66 -7.30 -3.67
CA ALA A 72 -12.68 -6.21 -3.71
C ALA A 72 -12.45 -5.70 -5.15
N THR A 73 -12.31 -6.61 -6.11
CA THR A 73 -12.18 -6.26 -7.53
C THR A 73 -13.41 -5.51 -8.03
N ALA A 74 -14.62 -5.95 -7.70
CA ALA A 74 -15.86 -5.29 -8.10
C ALA A 74 -16.00 -3.88 -7.49
N ALA A 75 -15.53 -3.68 -6.26
CA ALA A 75 -15.53 -2.37 -5.61
C ALA A 75 -14.50 -1.40 -6.23
N LEU A 76 -13.33 -1.89 -6.66
CA LEU A 76 -12.25 -1.07 -7.21
C LEU A 76 -12.42 -0.76 -8.70
N SER A 77 -12.93 -1.70 -9.50
CA SER A 77 -13.05 -1.58 -10.96
C SER A 77 -13.79 -0.32 -11.46
N PRO A 78 -14.88 0.17 -10.82
CA PRO A 78 -15.52 1.41 -11.27
C PRO A 78 -14.75 2.69 -10.87
N LEU A 79 -13.79 2.58 -9.96
CA LEU A 79 -13.02 3.71 -9.45
C LEU A 79 -11.68 3.86 -10.18
N MET A 80 -11.00 2.75 -10.43
CA MET A 80 -9.64 2.72 -10.97
C MET A 80 -9.53 1.62 -12.03
N PRO A 81 -8.82 1.86 -13.15
CA PRO A 81 -8.64 0.84 -14.16
C PRO A 81 -7.72 -0.28 -13.65
N ARG A 82 -8.01 -1.52 -14.03
CA ARG A 82 -7.14 -2.65 -13.71
C ARG A 82 -5.88 -2.64 -14.58
N VAL A 83 -4.73 -2.65 -13.92
CA VAL A 83 -3.40 -2.81 -14.51
C VAL A 83 -2.95 -4.25 -14.30
N ARG A 84 -2.79 -5.01 -15.38
CA ARG A 84 -2.47 -6.44 -15.32
C ARG A 84 -0.97 -6.69 -15.27
N ARG A 85 -0.19 -5.80 -15.88
CA ARG A 85 1.27 -5.89 -15.92
C ARG A 85 1.84 -5.07 -14.78
N PHE A 86 2.40 -5.75 -13.80
CA PHE A 86 2.99 -5.14 -12.61
C PHE A 86 4.41 -5.64 -12.40
N TRP A 87 5.35 -4.71 -12.25
CA TRP A 87 6.77 -5.00 -12.04
C TRP A 87 7.32 -4.28 -10.82
N SER A 88 8.17 -4.98 -10.07
CA SER A 88 8.90 -4.46 -8.90
C SER A 88 10.36 -4.89 -9.02
N GLY A 89 11.30 -3.94 -9.08
CA GLY A 89 12.74 -4.24 -9.21
C GLY A 89 13.65 -3.01 -9.28
N LEU A 90 14.93 -3.20 -8.95
CA LEU A 90 15.98 -2.17 -8.89
C LEU A 90 16.32 -1.57 -10.27
N LEU A 91 16.40 -2.40 -11.32
CA LEU A 91 16.89 -1.99 -12.65
C LEU A 91 15.76 -1.87 -13.70
N GLY A 92 14.52 -1.74 -13.25
CA GLY A 92 13.35 -1.63 -14.12
C GLY A 92 13.13 -2.87 -15.00
N ARG A 93 12.67 -2.66 -16.24
CA ARG A 93 12.16 -3.74 -17.13
C ARG A 93 13.14 -4.87 -17.45
N ASN A 94 14.45 -4.63 -17.31
CA ASN A 94 15.50 -5.58 -17.65
C ASN A 94 16.14 -6.21 -16.42
N ASP A 95 15.58 -5.96 -15.23
CA ASP A 95 16.09 -6.53 -14.00
C ASP A 95 15.78 -8.04 -13.94
N PRO A 96 16.80 -8.91 -13.98
CA PRO A 96 16.60 -10.35 -13.89
C PRO A 96 16.08 -10.80 -12.51
N LEU A 97 16.14 -9.92 -11.50
CA LEU A 97 15.65 -10.15 -10.16
C LEU A 97 14.28 -9.50 -9.90
N ALA A 98 13.73 -8.74 -10.87
CA ALA A 98 12.43 -8.13 -10.70
C ALA A 98 11.33 -9.18 -10.50
N ALA A 99 10.44 -8.91 -9.55
CA ALA A 99 9.18 -9.61 -9.44
C ALA A 99 8.27 -9.16 -10.59
N GLN A 100 7.96 -10.09 -11.50
CA GLN A 100 7.11 -9.81 -12.65
C GLN A 100 5.75 -10.51 -12.52
N GLN A 101 4.67 -9.74 -12.64
CA GLN A 101 3.31 -10.25 -12.66
C GLN A 101 2.62 -9.83 -13.97
N ALA A 102 2.19 -10.81 -14.77
CA ALA A 102 1.53 -10.57 -16.05
C ALA A 102 0.00 -10.46 -15.95
N ASP A 103 -0.60 -10.90 -14.84
CA ASP A 103 -2.03 -10.75 -14.55
C ASP A 103 -2.27 -10.34 -13.09
N ALA A 104 -1.64 -9.24 -12.68
CA ALA A 104 -1.80 -8.65 -11.36
C ALA A 104 -3.25 -8.19 -11.11
N TYR A 105 -3.62 -8.16 -9.84
CA TYR A 105 -4.80 -7.46 -9.34
C TYR A 105 -4.37 -6.07 -8.84
N CYS A 106 -3.84 -5.26 -9.76
CA CYS A 106 -3.50 -3.87 -9.50
C CYS A 106 -4.56 -2.95 -10.13
N PHE A 107 -4.97 -1.90 -9.42
CA PHE A 107 -5.95 -0.93 -9.85
C PHE A 107 -5.36 0.46 -9.63
N GLY A 108 -5.14 1.23 -10.70
CA GLY A 108 -4.35 2.44 -10.58
C GLY A 108 -4.26 3.23 -11.87
N PHE A 109 -3.79 4.46 -11.76
CA PHE A 109 -3.59 5.33 -12.91
C PHE A 109 -2.17 5.21 -13.47
N ASP A 110 -1.19 5.14 -12.57
CA ASP A 110 0.23 5.03 -12.86
C ASP A 110 0.99 4.53 -11.61
N ALA A 111 2.33 4.49 -11.70
CA ALA A 111 3.21 4.05 -10.61
C ALA A 111 3.20 4.96 -9.36
N THR A 112 2.54 6.12 -9.39
CA THR A 112 2.42 7.06 -8.27
C THR A 112 1.06 7.00 -7.56
N CYS A 113 0.07 6.30 -8.13
CA CYS A 113 -1.26 6.15 -7.54
C CYS A 113 -1.94 4.85 -7.97
N PHE A 114 -1.89 3.84 -7.10
CA PHE A 114 -2.53 2.55 -7.32
C PHE A 114 -2.82 1.82 -6.01
N ILE A 115 -3.70 0.82 -6.07
CA ILE A 115 -3.91 -0.19 -5.03
C ILE A 115 -3.64 -1.56 -5.66
N LYS A 116 -2.86 -2.40 -5.00
CA LYS A 116 -2.59 -3.78 -5.41
C LYS A 116 -3.16 -4.76 -4.39
N LEU A 117 -3.92 -5.72 -4.89
CA LEU A 117 -4.43 -6.86 -4.13
C LEU A 117 -3.50 -8.06 -4.37
N GLU A 118 -2.97 -8.65 -3.31
CA GLU A 118 -2.26 -9.93 -3.37
C GLU A 118 -3.24 -11.06 -3.04
N PRO A 119 -3.61 -11.92 -3.99
CA PRO A 119 -4.60 -12.96 -3.78
C PRO A 119 -4.04 -14.19 -3.07
N LYS A 120 -4.90 -14.88 -2.31
CA LYS A 120 -4.70 -16.24 -1.79
C LYS A 120 -5.93 -17.06 -2.11
N GLY A 121 -5.88 -17.77 -3.24
CA GLY A 121 -7.05 -18.40 -3.83
C GLY A 121 -8.12 -17.37 -4.19
N GLU A 122 -9.33 -17.54 -3.67
CA GLU A 122 -10.47 -16.64 -3.93
C GLU A 122 -10.55 -15.46 -2.94
N LEU A 123 -9.61 -15.38 -2.00
CA LEU A 123 -9.54 -14.33 -0.98
C LEU A 123 -8.37 -13.38 -1.26
N VAL A 124 -8.42 -12.19 -0.67
CA VAL A 124 -7.30 -11.24 -0.64
C VAL A 124 -6.43 -11.56 0.56
N GLU A 125 -5.14 -11.82 0.39
CA GLU A 125 -4.19 -11.99 1.50
C GLU A 125 -3.70 -10.63 2.01
N ARG A 126 -3.14 -9.81 1.11
CA ARG A 126 -2.53 -8.52 1.45
C ARG A 126 -3.01 -7.44 0.49
N ILE A 127 -3.02 -6.21 0.98
CA ILE A 127 -3.31 -5.04 0.17
C ILE A 127 -2.23 -4.01 0.47
N TRP A 128 -1.66 -3.44 -0.57
CA TRP A 128 -0.75 -2.31 -0.46
C TRP A 128 -1.02 -1.33 -1.59
N TYR A 129 -0.56 -0.10 -1.43
CA TYR A 129 -0.92 0.98 -2.33
C TYR A 129 0.21 1.99 -2.47
N GLU A 130 0.07 2.87 -3.45
CA GLU A 130 0.94 4.01 -3.65
C GLU A 130 0.11 5.29 -3.77
N ALA A 131 0.65 6.38 -3.23
CA ALA A 131 -0.01 7.67 -3.07
C ALA A 131 0.98 8.85 -3.24
N ARG A 132 2.04 8.70 -4.03
CA ARG A 132 3.01 9.77 -4.35
C ARG A 132 2.56 10.67 -5.51
N THR A 133 1.29 10.66 -5.86
CA THR A 133 0.77 11.46 -6.98
C THR A 133 0.55 12.92 -6.60
N GLY A 134 0.94 13.84 -7.47
CA GLY A 134 0.58 15.26 -7.37
C GLY A 134 -0.81 15.60 -7.91
N ASP A 135 -1.54 14.61 -8.46
CA ASP A 135 -2.87 14.81 -9.03
C ASP A 135 -3.96 14.66 -7.95
N ALA A 136 -4.62 15.78 -7.64
CA ALA A 136 -5.69 15.82 -6.65
C ALA A 136 -6.90 14.95 -7.01
N ALA A 137 -7.20 14.75 -8.31
CA ALA A 137 -8.28 13.88 -8.74
C ALA A 137 -7.92 12.41 -8.53
N HIS A 138 -6.69 12.00 -8.84
CA HIS A 138 -6.19 10.66 -8.53
C HIS A 138 -6.21 10.40 -7.02
N MET A 139 -5.75 11.36 -6.21
CA MET A 139 -5.77 11.27 -4.75
C MET A 139 -7.21 11.14 -4.20
N ALA A 140 -8.16 11.91 -4.74
CA ALA A 140 -9.57 11.82 -4.35
C ALA A 140 -10.19 10.45 -4.70
N VAL A 141 -9.79 9.85 -5.83
CA VAL A 141 -10.20 8.49 -6.20
C VAL A 141 -9.57 7.46 -5.27
N LEU A 142 -8.27 7.57 -4.97
CA LEU A 142 -7.59 6.67 -4.03
C LEU A 142 -8.31 6.65 -2.68
N ARG A 143 -8.66 7.83 -2.14
CA ARG A 143 -9.43 7.94 -0.90
C ARG A 143 -10.75 7.16 -0.95
N LYS A 144 -11.49 7.30 -2.05
CA LYS A 144 -12.75 6.56 -2.27
C LYS A 144 -12.51 5.06 -2.36
N ALA A 145 -11.41 4.64 -2.99
CA ALA A 145 -11.05 3.24 -3.16
C ALA A 145 -10.67 2.59 -1.81
N LEU A 146 -9.92 3.28 -0.95
CA LEU A 146 -9.62 2.80 0.41
C LEU A 146 -10.91 2.65 1.24
N LEU A 147 -11.82 3.63 1.19
CA LEU A 147 -13.13 3.56 1.85
C LEU A 147 -14.02 2.44 1.29
N ALA A 148 -13.94 2.15 -0.01
CA ALA A 148 -14.69 1.06 -0.64
C ALA A 148 -14.20 -0.32 -0.15
N ILE A 149 -12.89 -0.48 0.08
CA ILE A 149 -12.32 -1.69 0.70
C ILE A 149 -12.75 -1.79 2.16
N ASP A 150 -12.64 -0.70 2.92
CA ASP A 150 -13.03 -0.64 4.35
C ASP A 150 -14.50 -1.03 4.56
N ALA A 151 -15.38 -0.63 3.64
CA ALA A 151 -16.79 -1.02 3.66
C ALA A 151 -17.03 -2.53 3.45
N LEU A 152 -16.11 -3.25 2.81
CA LEU A 152 -16.18 -4.71 2.64
C LEU A 152 -15.55 -5.46 3.82
N SER A 153 -14.43 -4.95 4.33
CA SER A 153 -13.71 -5.51 5.47
C SER A 153 -12.99 -4.35 6.17
N PRO A 154 -13.34 -4.03 7.44
CA PRO A 154 -12.75 -2.90 8.14
C PRO A 154 -11.22 -2.93 8.09
N ALA A 155 -10.62 -1.82 7.68
CA ALA A 155 -9.21 -1.73 7.37
C ALA A 155 -8.52 -0.63 8.18
N LEU A 156 -7.19 -0.74 8.26
CA LEU A 156 -6.31 0.30 8.78
C LEU A 156 -5.19 0.57 7.78
N ILE A 157 -4.73 1.81 7.76
CA ILE A 157 -3.54 2.24 7.02
C ILE A 157 -2.33 2.02 7.91
N ALA A 158 -1.27 1.45 7.34
CA ALA A 158 0.09 1.49 7.87
C ALA A 158 1.00 2.09 6.80
N ASP A 159 1.45 3.32 7.00
CA ASP A 159 2.30 4.08 6.08
C ASP A 159 3.66 4.32 6.72
N TYR A 160 4.68 3.65 6.20
CA TYR A 160 6.05 3.70 6.70
C TYR A 160 6.84 4.89 6.14
N TRP A 161 6.30 5.60 5.14
CA TRP A 161 6.88 6.86 4.67
C TRP A 161 6.45 8.04 5.53
N LEU A 162 5.20 8.02 6.01
CA LEU A 162 4.61 9.09 6.81
C LEU A 162 4.58 8.79 8.31
N ASP A 163 5.15 7.67 8.75
CA ASP A 163 5.13 7.24 10.15
C ASP A 163 3.70 7.19 10.73
N ALA A 164 2.74 6.77 9.90
CA ALA A 164 1.31 6.90 10.20
C ALA A 164 0.63 5.54 10.31
N THR A 165 -0.26 5.40 11.28
CA THR A 165 -1.14 4.24 11.41
C THR A 165 -2.50 4.66 11.95
N GLY A 166 -3.57 4.11 11.37
CA GLY A 166 -4.92 4.34 11.89
C GLY A 166 -6.04 3.74 11.06
N PRO A 167 -7.27 3.64 11.61
CA PRO A 167 -8.42 3.03 10.92
C PRO A 167 -8.88 3.86 9.71
N VAL A 168 -9.17 3.21 8.59
CA VAL A 168 -9.69 3.90 7.39
C VAL A 168 -11.08 4.52 7.66
N GLY A 169 -11.93 3.81 8.41
CA GLY A 169 -13.25 4.30 8.80
C GLY A 169 -13.25 5.48 9.78
N GLU A 170 -12.11 5.87 10.35
CA GLU A 170 -12.02 7.02 11.25
C GLU A 170 -11.78 8.32 10.45
N ALA A 171 -12.84 9.09 10.23
CA ALA A 171 -12.80 10.29 9.39
C ALA A 171 -11.70 11.29 9.79
N ALA A 172 -11.51 11.52 11.11
CA ALA A 172 -10.51 12.45 11.61
C ALA A 172 -9.07 12.02 11.24
N PHE A 173 -8.76 10.73 11.43
CA PHE A 173 -7.48 10.18 11.00
C PHE A 173 -7.31 10.27 9.48
N LEU A 174 -8.32 9.83 8.73
CA LEU A 174 -8.24 9.79 7.26
C LEU A 174 -8.08 11.20 6.66
N ASP A 175 -8.73 12.22 7.23
CA ASP A 175 -8.56 13.61 6.82
C ASP A 175 -7.14 14.12 7.05
N VAL A 176 -6.56 13.85 8.22
CA VAL A 176 -5.18 14.23 8.53
C VAL A 176 -4.19 13.50 7.62
N TYR A 177 -4.41 12.20 7.41
CA TYR A 177 -3.55 11.37 6.57
C TYR A 177 -3.54 11.85 5.11
N PHE A 178 -4.71 12.08 4.51
CA PHE A 178 -4.79 12.57 3.13
C PHE A 178 -4.32 14.01 2.96
N LYS A 179 -4.38 14.83 4.01
CA LYS A 179 -3.73 16.14 4.01
C LYS A 179 -2.21 15.98 3.98
N ALA A 180 -1.64 15.12 4.82
CA ALA A 180 -0.20 14.86 4.85
C ALA A 180 0.33 14.30 3.53
N LEU A 181 -0.45 13.49 2.81
CA LEU A 181 -0.09 13.02 1.46
C LEU A 181 -0.06 14.13 0.39
N GLY A 182 -0.82 15.21 0.58
CA GLY A 182 -0.89 16.34 -0.35
C GLY A 182 0.10 17.48 -0.06
N ASP A 183 0.73 17.46 1.11
CA ASP A 183 1.74 18.43 1.52
C ASP A 183 3.14 17.87 1.15
N PRO A 184 3.82 18.42 0.12
CA PRO A 184 5.12 17.91 -0.35
C PRO A 184 6.30 18.21 0.59
#